data_AF-A0A832HH46-F1
#
_entry.id   AF-A0A832HH46-F1
#
_cell.length_a   1.000
_cell.length_b   1.000
_cell.length_c   1.000
_cell.angle_alpha   90.00
_cell.angle_beta   90.00
_cell.angle_gamma   90.00
#
_symmetry.space_group_name_H-M   'P 1'
#
loop_
_entity.id
_entity.type
_entity.pdbx_description
1 polymer ?
#
loop_
_entity_poly.entity_id
_entity_poly.type
_entity_poly.pdbx_seq_one_letter_code
_entity_poly.pdbx_strand_id
1 'polypeptide(L)'
;MNRKQDIELLEQYLAGTASAEELAALESRLAEDAALRARLVEAVAIDAQLGRMQFKVPAQQRRRWLWPSVGAVAALLLLAIGLWVFTAARPTAEVITGHVAGQLRYGEVVRATTATELKLDERARVTLTPGAALKLLRPAEGVKQQVSLEAGRAAFRVTHEPGAFRVDTAQGSIVTQGTTFLVRADGKSTLVAVTEGRIQTITGAGEGRRQTVSRGNLETLSVGETARVRTTSARLERVDEVAGQIYLAKGEGRTSAPIRIAPDALLLRDRALATLAELRTGMQLKIYMDEAGDVIGAVARGGSIAGTITVVDAAARTLTLVSGKESAKRTELRVPDDAVLMVDGQMVELADLPRDVAAQVQLTTDGAAVFELTIGRIDRERAR
;
A
#
# COMPACT_ATOMS: atom_id res chain seq x y z
N MET A 1 -28.68 -10.98 -29.55
CA MET A 1 -27.48 -11.27 -28.73
C MET A 1 -26.44 -10.19 -28.99
N ASN A 2 -25.65 -9.82 -27.98
CA ASN A 2 -24.76 -8.65 -28.04
C ASN A 2 -23.41 -9.04 -28.70
N ARG A 3 -22.86 -8.20 -29.58
CA ARG A 3 -21.53 -8.38 -30.22
C ARG A 3 -20.42 -8.73 -29.22
N LYS A 4 -20.56 -8.29 -27.96
CA LYS A 4 -19.66 -8.63 -26.87
C LYS A 4 -19.65 -10.13 -26.52
N GLN A 5 -20.81 -10.78 -26.55
CA GLN A 5 -20.95 -12.21 -26.24
C GLN A 5 -20.34 -13.08 -27.33
N ASP A 6 -20.49 -12.69 -28.60
CA ASP A 6 -19.87 -13.43 -29.72
C ASP A 6 -18.32 -13.34 -29.67
N ILE A 7 -17.77 -12.22 -29.19
CA ILE A 7 -16.32 -12.06 -28.98
C ILE A 7 -15.84 -12.92 -27.81
N GLU A 8 -16.57 -12.91 -26.70
CA GLU A 8 -16.23 -13.68 -25.50
C GLU A 8 -16.22 -15.20 -25.77
N LEU A 9 -17.20 -15.71 -26.53
CA LEU A 9 -17.24 -17.11 -26.97
C LEU A 9 -16.07 -17.48 -27.91
N LEU A 10 -15.68 -16.57 -28.81
CA LEU A 10 -14.51 -16.77 -29.68
C LEU A 10 -13.20 -16.82 -28.88
N GLU A 11 -13.03 -15.93 -27.88
CA GLU A 11 -11.86 -15.93 -27.01
C GLU A 11 -11.76 -17.21 -26.18
N GLN A 12 -12.87 -17.67 -25.60
CA GLN A 12 -12.92 -18.91 -24.83
C GLN A 12 -12.64 -20.15 -25.71
N TYR A 13 -13.12 -20.15 -26.96
CA TYR A 13 -12.83 -21.21 -27.92
C TYR A 13 -11.33 -21.28 -28.27
N LEU A 14 -10.72 -20.14 -28.61
CA LEU A 14 -9.28 -20.07 -28.93
C LEU A 14 -8.40 -20.40 -27.73
N ALA A 15 -8.84 -20.10 -26.51
CA ALA A 15 -8.16 -20.47 -25.28
C ALA A 15 -8.33 -21.96 -24.88
N GLY A 16 -9.21 -22.71 -25.57
CA GLY A 16 -9.51 -24.11 -25.26
C GLY A 16 -10.29 -24.33 -23.96
N THR A 17 -10.98 -23.29 -23.47
CA THR A 17 -11.75 -23.31 -22.22
C THR A 17 -13.27 -23.33 -22.43
N ALA A 18 -13.74 -23.25 -23.67
CA ALA A 18 -15.16 -23.32 -23.99
C ALA A 18 -15.73 -24.69 -23.62
N SER A 19 -16.89 -24.69 -22.95
CA SER A 19 -17.65 -25.91 -22.67
C SER A 19 -18.29 -26.48 -23.94
N ALA A 20 -18.75 -27.73 -23.89
CA ALA A 20 -19.39 -28.38 -25.04
C ALA A 20 -20.67 -27.67 -25.51
N GLU A 21 -21.41 -27.05 -24.59
CA GLU A 21 -22.62 -26.28 -24.89
C GLU A 21 -22.28 -24.94 -25.57
N GLU A 22 -21.26 -24.24 -25.08
CA GLU A 22 -20.74 -23.01 -25.69
C GLU A 22 -20.14 -23.26 -27.08
N LEU A 23 -19.48 -24.40 -27.28
CA LEU A 23 -18.95 -24.82 -28.57
C LEU A 23 -20.08 -25.03 -29.58
N ALA A 24 -21.14 -25.75 -29.22
CA ALA A 24 -22.29 -25.97 -30.09
C ALA A 24 -23.00 -24.64 -30.43
N ALA A 25 -23.11 -23.72 -29.47
CA ALA A 25 -23.65 -22.39 -29.70
C ALA A 25 -22.77 -21.58 -30.67
N LEU A 26 -21.45 -21.63 -30.51
CA LEU A 26 -20.50 -20.95 -31.41
C LEU A 26 -20.56 -21.53 -32.84
N GLU A 27 -20.64 -22.85 -32.99
CA GLU A 27 -20.76 -23.51 -34.29
C GLU A 27 -22.04 -23.11 -35.03
N SER A 28 -23.18 -23.09 -34.33
CA SER A 28 -24.44 -22.61 -34.91
C SER A 28 -24.34 -21.16 -35.38
N ARG A 29 -23.67 -20.29 -34.61
CA ARG A 29 -23.48 -18.88 -34.96
C ARG A 29 -22.51 -18.70 -36.13
N LEU A 30 -21.44 -19.49 -36.17
CA LEU A 30 -20.50 -19.50 -37.29
C LEU A 30 -21.16 -20.01 -38.58
N ALA A 31 -22.20 -20.85 -38.52
CA ALA A 31 -22.97 -21.23 -39.71
C ALA A 31 -23.79 -20.04 -40.26
N GLU A 32 -24.35 -19.22 -39.38
CA GLU A 32 -25.24 -18.10 -39.75
C GLU A 32 -24.49 -16.82 -40.15
N ASP A 33 -23.39 -16.47 -39.47
CA ASP A 33 -22.73 -15.16 -39.60
C ASP A 33 -21.38 -15.23 -40.34
N ALA A 34 -21.34 -14.66 -41.55
CA ALA A 34 -20.14 -14.58 -42.37
C ALA A 34 -19.04 -13.69 -41.78
N ALA A 35 -19.40 -12.62 -41.06
CA ALA A 35 -18.43 -11.72 -40.45
C ALA A 35 -17.74 -12.36 -39.25
N LEU A 36 -18.48 -13.18 -38.49
CA LEU A 36 -17.91 -13.95 -37.38
C LEU A 36 -16.93 -15.02 -37.88
N ARG A 37 -17.25 -15.70 -38.99
CA ARG A 37 -16.32 -16.63 -39.66
C ARG A 37 -15.02 -15.95 -40.09
N ALA A 38 -15.11 -14.76 -40.70
CA ALA A 38 -13.94 -14.01 -41.13
C ALA A 38 -13.01 -13.68 -39.96
N ARG A 39 -13.57 -13.28 -38.81
CA ARG A 39 -12.78 -13.00 -37.60
C ARG A 39 -12.12 -14.23 -36.99
N LEU A 40 -12.81 -15.38 -36.98
CA LEU A 40 -12.21 -16.62 -36.51
C LEU A 40 -11.00 -17.01 -37.39
N VAL A 41 -11.12 -16.91 -38.71
CA VAL A 41 -10.02 -17.19 -39.64
C VAL A 41 -8.84 -16.24 -39.41
N GLU A 42 -9.10 -14.94 -39.20
CA GLU A 42 -8.07 -13.95 -38.89
C GLU A 42 -7.35 -14.29 -37.57
N ALA A 43 -8.08 -14.60 -36.51
CA ALA A 43 -7.51 -14.95 -35.22
C ALA A 43 -6.65 -16.23 -35.28
N VAL A 44 -7.12 -17.27 -35.96
CA VAL A 44 -6.37 -18.52 -36.18
C VAL A 44 -5.13 -18.29 -37.04
N ALA A 45 -5.20 -17.40 -38.04
CA ALA A 45 -4.05 -17.06 -38.88
C ALA A 45 -2.95 -16.33 -38.09
N ILE A 46 -3.33 -15.43 -37.17
CA ILE A 46 -2.37 -14.76 -36.27
C ILE A 46 -1.69 -15.78 -35.36
N ASP A 47 -2.45 -16.71 -34.77
CA ASP A 47 -1.89 -17.74 -33.89
C ASP A 47 -0.93 -18.69 -34.64
N ALA A 48 -1.29 -19.09 -35.86
CA ALA A 48 -0.41 -19.88 -36.72
C ALA A 48 0.87 -19.14 -37.14
N GLN A 49 0.81 -17.82 -37.32
CA GLN A 49 1.99 -17.00 -37.60
C GLN A 49 2.90 -16.86 -36.38
N LEU A 50 2.33 -16.68 -35.18
CA LEU A 50 3.08 -16.63 -33.92
C LEU A 50 3.77 -17.97 -33.63
N GLY A 51 3.10 -19.10 -33.90
CA GLY A 51 3.70 -20.43 -33.81
C GLY A 51 4.89 -20.62 -34.77
N ARG A 52 4.86 -20.00 -35.96
CA ARG A 52 5.98 -20.03 -36.91
C ARG A 52 7.13 -19.10 -36.54
N MET A 53 6.92 -18.11 -35.67
CA MET A 53 7.98 -17.23 -35.15
C MET A 53 8.72 -17.82 -33.94
N GLN A 54 8.40 -19.04 -33.50
CA GLN A 54 9.25 -19.75 -32.55
C GLN A 54 10.65 -19.96 -33.11
N PHE A 55 11.61 -19.38 -32.39
CA PHE A 55 13.03 -19.23 -32.68
C PHE A 55 13.67 -20.44 -33.37
N LYS A 56 14.23 -20.21 -34.57
CA LYS A 56 15.26 -21.08 -35.16
C LYS A 56 16.48 -21.08 -34.26
N VAL A 57 16.56 -22.04 -33.34
CA VAL A 57 17.83 -22.44 -32.72
C VAL A 57 18.72 -22.98 -33.86
N PRO A 58 19.94 -22.46 -34.06
CA PRO A 58 20.78 -22.88 -35.16
C PRO A 58 21.19 -24.35 -34.98
N ALA A 59 20.72 -25.20 -35.89
CA ALA A 59 21.15 -26.59 -36.02
C ALA A 59 22.58 -26.63 -36.57
N GLN A 60 23.56 -26.92 -35.71
CA GLN A 60 24.93 -27.16 -36.14
C GLN A 60 25.13 -28.64 -36.47
N GLN A 61 25.07 -28.92 -37.77
CA GLN A 61 25.33 -30.21 -38.39
C GLN A 61 26.85 -30.41 -38.53
N ARG A 62 27.45 -31.34 -37.77
CA ARG A 62 28.58 -32.14 -38.28
C ARG A 62 28.52 -33.58 -37.80
N ARG A 63 28.51 -34.46 -38.80
CA ARG A 63 28.39 -35.91 -38.77
C ARG A 63 29.79 -36.53 -38.71
N ARG A 64 30.04 -37.40 -37.73
CA ARG A 64 30.80 -38.68 -37.78
C ARG A 64 30.99 -39.17 -36.34
N TRP A 65 30.25 -40.19 -35.92
CA TRP A 65 30.58 -41.62 -36.04
C TRP A 65 31.51 -42.09 -34.91
N LEU A 66 30.91 -42.60 -33.84
CA LEU A 66 31.11 -43.93 -33.19
C LEU A 66 30.69 -43.87 -31.71
N TRP A 67 29.84 -44.82 -31.32
CA TRP A 67 29.32 -45.07 -29.97
C TRP A 67 30.46 -45.23 -28.94
N PRO A 68 30.33 -44.71 -27.70
CA PRO A 68 29.35 -45.22 -26.73
C PRO A 68 28.77 -44.13 -25.82
N SER A 69 27.45 -43.89 -25.82
CA SER A 69 26.91 -42.83 -24.92
C SER A 69 25.44 -42.98 -24.50
N VAL A 70 24.92 -44.20 -24.38
CA VAL A 70 23.57 -44.39 -23.80
C VAL A 70 23.55 -43.92 -22.33
N GLY A 71 24.68 -44.00 -21.61
CA GLY A 71 24.79 -43.44 -20.25
C GLY A 71 24.83 -41.91 -20.16
N ALA A 72 25.44 -41.23 -21.16
CA ALA A 72 25.60 -39.78 -21.12
C ALA A 72 24.28 -39.03 -21.40
N VAL A 73 23.39 -39.62 -22.22
CA VAL A 73 22.08 -39.03 -22.52
C VAL A 73 21.15 -39.09 -21.30
N ALA A 74 21.18 -40.18 -20.53
CA ALA A 74 20.43 -40.28 -19.28
C ALA A 74 20.94 -39.28 -18.23
N ALA A 75 22.25 -39.11 -18.12
CA ALA A 75 22.86 -38.12 -17.22
C ALA A 75 22.51 -36.68 -17.62
N LEU A 76 22.48 -36.35 -18.92
CA LEU A 76 22.07 -35.03 -19.41
C LEU A 76 20.57 -34.78 -19.27
N LEU A 77 19.72 -35.79 -19.42
CA LEU A 77 18.28 -35.68 -19.13
C LEU A 77 18.03 -35.49 -17.63
N LEU A 78 18.74 -36.21 -16.76
CA LEU A 78 18.66 -35.99 -15.31
C LEU A 78 19.22 -34.63 -14.90
N LEU A 79 20.27 -34.13 -15.56
CA LEU A 79 20.76 -32.77 -15.37
C LEU A 79 19.78 -31.72 -15.89
N ALA A 80 19.14 -31.94 -17.03
CA ALA A 80 18.15 -31.01 -17.58
C ALA A 80 16.87 -30.99 -16.74
N ILE A 81 16.39 -32.15 -16.28
CA ILE A 81 15.25 -32.27 -15.35
C ILE A 81 15.64 -31.71 -13.98
N GLY A 82 16.83 -32.02 -13.49
CA GLY A 82 17.38 -31.47 -12.26
C GLY A 82 17.48 -29.95 -12.31
N LEU A 83 18.03 -29.39 -13.38
CA LEU A 83 18.14 -27.95 -13.61
C LEU A 83 16.77 -27.29 -13.81
N TRP A 84 15.82 -27.98 -14.46
CA TRP A 84 14.45 -27.49 -14.60
C TRP A 84 13.72 -27.46 -13.25
N VAL A 85 13.85 -28.49 -12.43
CA VAL A 85 13.31 -28.54 -11.06
C VAL A 85 13.98 -27.49 -10.17
N PHE A 86 15.30 -27.31 -10.28
CA PHE A 86 16.06 -26.34 -9.48
C PHE A 86 15.83 -24.88 -9.91
N THR A 87 15.48 -24.62 -11.18
CA THR A 87 15.20 -23.27 -11.68
C THR A 87 13.71 -22.90 -11.69
N ALA A 88 12.80 -23.89 -11.70
CA ALA A 88 11.37 -23.70 -11.47
C ALA A 88 11.03 -23.52 -9.98
N ALA A 89 11.92 -23.93 -9.08
CA ALA A 89 11.88 -23.56 -7.66
C ALA A 89 12.40 -22.11 -7.47
N ARG A 90 11.59 -21.13 -7.86
CA ARG A 90 11.80 -19.71 -7.54
C ARG A 90 10.77 -19.24 -6.50
N PRO A 91 11.09 -18.18 -5.76
CA PRO A 91 11.04 -18.12 -4.30
C PRO A 91 9.61 -18.29 -3.76
N THR A 92 9.52 -19.15 -2.76
CA THR A 92 8.32 -19.43 -1.99
C THR A 92 8.35 -18.57 -0.73
N ALA A 93 7.28 -17.80 -0.52
CA ALA A 93 7.12 -17.13 0.75
C ALA A 93 6.92 -18.20 1.84
N GLU A 94 7.58 -18.04 2.98
CA GLU A 94 7.53 -18.96 4.10
C GLU A 94 6.61 -18.40 5.18
N VAL A 95 5.68 -19.22 5.68
CA VAL A 95 4.86 -18.85 6.83
C VAL A 95 5.64 -19.16 8.10
N ILE A 96 6.03 -18.13 8.86
CA ILE A 96 6.84 -18.29 10.08
C ILE A 96 5.94 -18.70 11.26
N THR A 97 4.77 -18.07 11.38
CA THR A 97 3.83 -18.32 12.48
C THR A 97 2.40 -18.28 11.98
N GLY A 98 1.62 -19.31 12.29
CA GLY A 98 0.21 -19.43 11.92
C GLY A 98 -0.21 -20.88 11.68
N HIS A 99 -1.52 -21.12 11.53
CA HIS A 99 -2.08 -22.44 11.23
C HIS A 99 -1.79 -22.92 9.79
N VAL A 100 -1.12 -22.10 8.98
CA VAL A 100 -0.75 -22.40 7.61
C VAL A 100 0.76 -22.65 7.59
N ALA A 101 1.25 -23.79 8.06
CA ALA A 101 2.66 -24.11 7.95
C ALA A 101 2.97 -24.52 6.50
N GLY A 102 3.76 -23.74 5.75
CA GLY A 102 4.12 -24.10 4.39
C GLY A 102 4.73 -22.98 3.54
N GLN A 103 5.12 -23.38 2.33
CA GLN A 103 5.61 -22.51 1.27
C GLN A 103 4.44 -22.03 0.40
N LEU A 104 4.28 -20.72 0.25
CA LEU A 104 3.21 -20.11 -0.54
C LEU A 104 3.61 -20.01 -2.02
N ARG A 105 2.69 -20.37 -2.90
CA ARG A 105 2.88 -20.27 -4.35
C ARG A 105 2.24 -18.99 -4.90
N TYR A 106 2.75 -18.52 -6.04
CA TYR A 106 2.09 -17.44 -6.79
C TYR A 106 0.65 -17.84 -7.13
N GLY A 107 -0.28 -16.91 -6.92
CA GLY A 107 -1.72 -17.11 -7.11
C GLY A 107 -2.45 -17.64 -5.87
N GLU A 108 -1.73 -18.14 -4.86
CA GLU A 108 -2.31 -18.62 -3.61
C GLU A 108 -2.78 -17.47 -2.72
N VAL A 109 -3.94 -17.66 -2.07
CA VAL A 109 -4.55 -16.70 -1.15
C VAL A 109 -4.43 -17.20 0.27
N VAL A 110 -3.71 -16.46 1.11
CA VAL A 110 -3.61 -16.68 2.55
C VAL A 110 -4.74 -15.94 3.24
N ARG A 111 -5.59 -16.68 3.95
CA ARG A 111 -6.63 -16.11 4.80
C ARG A 111 -6.25 -16.31 6.26
N ALA A 112 -5.98 -15.21 6.96
CA ALA A 112 -5.55 -15.22 8.34
C ALA A 112 -6.77 -15.34 9.28
N THR A 113 -6.93 -16.48 9.95
CA THR A 113 -7.91 -16.65 11.05
C THR A 113 -7.36 -16.17 12.39
N THR A 114 -6.03 -16.22 12.55
CA THR A 114 -5.26 -15.67 13.67
C THR A 114 -4.20 -14.70 13.14
N ALA A 115 -3.57 -13.92 14.03
CA ALA A 115 -2.37 -13.17 13.63
C ALA A 115 -1.35 -14.12 13.00
N THR A 116 -0.86 -13.78 11.80
CA THR A 116 -0.02 -14.65 10.98
C THR A 116 1.14 -13.84 10.41
N GLU A 117 2.38 -14.27 10.65
CA GLU A 117 3.56 -13.64 10.06
C GLU A 117 4.05 -14.43 8.85
N LEU A 118 4.15 -13.73 7.71
CA LEU A 118 4.64 -14.24 6.44
C LEU A 118 6.00 -13.62 6.13
N LYS A 119 6.97 -14.45 5.81
CA LYS A 119 8.25 -14.05 5.22
C LYS A 119 8.15 -14.21 3.71
N LEU A 120 7.99 -13.11 2.97
CA LEU A 120 7.86 -13.18 1.52
C LEU A 120 9.22 -13.52 0.87
N ASP A 121 10.27 -12.95 1.42
CA ASP A 121 11.67 -13.23 1.15
C ASP A 121 12.52 -12.81 2.37
N GLU A 122 13.84 -12.77 2.25
CA GLU A 122 14.74 -12.33 3.34
C GLU A 122 14.52 -10.87 3.82
N ARG A 123 13.74 -10.06 3.11
CA ARG A 123 13.73 -8.59 3.22
C ARG A 123 12.33 -8.00 3.38
N ALA A 124 11.30 -8.77 3.06
CA ALA A 124 9.91 -8.38 3.21
C ALA A 124 9.20 -9.32 4.18
N ARG A 125 8.74 -8.75 5.29
CA ARG A 125 7.88 -9.42 6.27
C ARG A 125 6.49 -8.81 6.25
N VAL A 126 5.48 -9.65 6.30
CA VAL A 126 4.07 -9.25 6.32
C VAL A 126 3.39 -9.88 7.52
N THR A 127 2.84 -9.05 8.40
CA THR A 127 2.02 -9.52 9.51
C THR A 127 0.55 -9.29 9.16
N LEU A 128 -0.18 -10.38 8.95
CA LEU A 128 -1.62 -10.36 8.71
C LEU A 128 -2.36 -10.42 10.04
N THR A 129 -3.40 -9.60 10.15
CA THR A 129 -4.34 -9.66 11.28
C THR A 129 -5.50 -10.60 10.99
N PRO A 130 -6.22 -11.11 12.01
CA PRO A 130 -7.40 -11.94 11.81
C PRO A 130 -8.41 -11.27 10.85
N GLY A 131 -8.90 -12.03 9.88
CA GLY A 131 -9.80 -11.54 8.82
C GLY A 131 -9.08 -11.02 7.58
N ALA A 132 -7.74 -10.93 7.58
CA ALA A 132 -7.00 -10.48 6.41
C ALA A 132 -6.86 -11.58 5.34
N ALA A 133 -6.93 -11.17 4.07
CA ALA A 133 -6.74 -12.02 2.90
C ALA A 133 -5.65 -11.44 1.99
N LEU A 134 -4.54 -12.16 1.86
CA LEU A 134 -3.39 -11.74 1.05
C LEU A 134 -3.11 -12.76 -0.05
N LYS A 135 -3.01 -12.29 -1.29
CA LYS A 135 -2.65 -13.09 -2.45
C LYS A 135 -1.24 -12.78 -2.91
N LEU A 136 -0.43 -13.80 -3.11
CA LEU A 136 0.91 -13.63 -3.68
C LEU A 136 0.82 -13.52 -5.21
N LEU A 137 1.35 -12.44 -5.79
CA LEU A 137 1.29 -12.21 -7.23
C LEU A 137 2.65 -12.43 -7.88
N ARG A 138 2.65 -12.84 -9.16
CA ARG A 138 3.87 -12.84 -9.95
C ARG A 138 4.34 -11.39 -10.11
N PRO A 139 5.60 -11.05 -9.79
CA PRO A 139 6.08 -9.70 -9.92
C PRO A 139 6.04 -9.21 -11.38
N ALA A 140 5.55 -7.98 -11.58
CA ALA A 140 5.66 -7.28 -12.86
C ALA A 140 7.11 -6.84 -13.16
N GLU A 141 7.38 -6.42 -14.38
CA GLU A 141 8.69 -5.88 -14.77
C GLU A 141 9.10 -4.69 -13.88
N GLY A 142 10.35 -4.69 -13.40
CA GLY A 142 10.87 -3.66 -12.48
C GLY A 142 10.35 -3.76 -11.02
N VAL A 143 9.46 -4.71 -10.73
CA VAL A 143 8.97 -5.00 -9.38
C VAL A 143 9.65 -6.28 -8.88
N LYS A 144 10.25 -6.22 -7.69
CA LYS A 144 10.88 -7.39 -7.08
C LYS A 144 9.86 -8.34 -6.48
N GLN A 145 8.86 -7.77 -5.80
CA GLN A 145 7.86 -8.53 -5.06
C GLN A 145 6.52 -7.82 -5.16
N GLN A 146 5.47 -8.60 -5.44
CA GLN A 146 4.11 -8.09 -5.59
C GLN A 146 3.13 -8.95 -4.81
N VAL A 147 2.24 -8.29 -4.09
CA VAL A 147 1.15 -8.93 -3.33
C VAL A 147 -0.14 -8.16 -3.54
N SER A 148 -1.28 -8.82 -3.38
CA SER A 148 -2.59 -8.19 -3.37
C SER A 148 -3.24 -8.41 -2.01
N LEU A 149 -3.61 -7.34 -1.32
CA LEU A 149 -4.42 -7.38 -0.11
C LEU A 149 -5.88 -7.23 -0.52
N GLU A 150 -6.62 -8.34 -0.44
CA GLU A 150 -8.02 -8.41 -0.86
C GLU A 150 -8.96 -7.85 0.23
N ALA A 151 -8.63 -8.13 1.50
CA ALA A 151 -9.40 -7.67 2.65
C ALA A 151 -8.56 -7.67 3.94
N GLY A 152 -9.06 -6.95 4.94
CA GLY A 152 -8.52 -6.87 6.31
C GLY A 152 -7.28 -5.97 6.42
N ARG A 153 -6.49 -6.21 7.46
CA ARG A 153 -5.31 -5.39 7.77
C ARG A 153 -4.02 -6.20 7.75
N ALA A 154 -2.99 -5.61 7.15
CA ALA A 154 -1.65 -6.14 7.06
C ALA A 154 -0.60 -5.07 7.41
N ALA A 155 0.42 -5.45 8.17
CA ALA A 155 1.61 -4.65 8.40
C ALA A 155 2.76 -5.16 7.51
N PHE A 156 3.42 -4.26 6.80
CA PHE A 156 4.52 -4.56 5.89
C PHE A 156 5.80 -3.94 6.43
N ARG A 157 6.84 -4.75 6.55
CA ARG A 157 8.20 -4.28 6.83
C ARG A 157 9.08 -4.68 5.66
N VAL A 158 9.51 -3.68 4.89
CA VAL A 158 10.32 -3.87 3.68
C VAL A 158 11.68 -3.20 3.90
N THR A 159 12.76 -3.98 3.85
CA THR A 159 14.13 -3.48 3.91
C THR A 159 14.49 -2.71 2.63
N HIS A 160 15.29 -1.63 2.76
CA HIS A 160 15.60 -0.77 1.63
C HIS A 160 16.52 -1.41 0.58
N GLU A 161 16.10 -1.42 -0.69
CA GLU A 161 16.86 -1.99 -1.81
C GLU A 161 16.51 -1.43 -3.20
N PRO A 162 17.37 -1.66 -4.22
CA PRO A 162 17.03 -1.43 -5.61
C PRO A 162 15.88 -2.34 -6.05
N GLY A 163 14.81 -1.77 -6.59
CA GLY A 163 13.63 -2.51 -7.07
C GLY A 163 12.41 -2.32 -6.18
N ALA A 164 11.23 -2.25 -6.81
CA ALA A 164 10.00 -1.91 -6.10
C ALA A 164 9.38 -3.12 -5.38
N PHE A 165 8.83 -2.88 -4.20
CA PHE A 165 7.84 -3.71 -3.55
C PHE A 165 6.46 -3.09 -3.78
N ARG A 166 5.51 -3.89 -4.28
CA ARG A 166 4.17 -3.43 -4.65
C ARG A 166 3.09 -4.18 -3.89
N VAL A 167 2.17 -3.43 -3.28
CA VAL A 167 0.93 -3.95 -2.68
C VAL A 167 -0.24 -3.44 -3.49
N ASP A 168 -1.01 -4.35 -4.08
CA ASP A 168 -2.25 -4.04 -4.76
C ASP A 168 -3.44 -4.18 -3.83
N THR A 169 -4.43 -3.33 -4.03
CA THR A 169 -5.75 -3.37 -3.39
C THR A 169 -6.81 -3.09 -4.45
N ALA A 170 -8.09 -3.28 -4.13
CA ALA A 170 -9.16 -2.97 -5.07
C ALA A 170 -9.18 -1.49 -5.52
N GLN A 171 -8.68 -0.58 -4.69
CA GLN A 171 -8.70 0.86 -4.92
C GLN A 171 -7.44 1.41 -5.61
N GLY A 172 -6.38 0.60 -5.70
CA GLY A 172 -5.11 1.05 -6.26
C GLY A 172 -3.90 0.30 -5.72
N SER A 173 -2.73 0.87 -5.98
CA SER A 173 -1.44 0.25 -5.67
C SER A 173 -0.59 1.12 -4.76
N ILE A 174 0.17 0.47 -3.91
CA ILE A 174 1.16 1.07 -3.01
C ILE A 174 2.53 0.55 -3.42
N VAL A 175 3.45 1.46 -3.69
CA VAL A 175 4.79 1.17 -4.19
C VAL A 175 5.82 1.73 -3.22
N THR A 176 6.80 0.90 -2.85
CA THR A 176 7.93 1.32 -2.01
C THR A 176 9.22 0.63 -2.41
N GLN A 177 10.34 1.15 -1.94
CA GLN A 177 11.68 0.56 -2.07
C GLN A 177 12.32 0.27 -0.72
N GLY A 178 11.58 0.39 0.40
CA GLY A 178 12.13 0.25 1.75
C GLY A 178 11.35 1.08 2.75
N THR A 179 10.31 0.52 3.35
CA THR A 179 9.37 1.27 4.20
C THR A 179 8.67 0.30 5.14
N THR A 180 8.39 0.76 6.36
CA THR A 180 7.46 0.11 7.27
C THR A 180 6.12 0.85 7.20
N PHE A 181 5.06 0.13 6.83
CA PHE A 181 3.73 0.69 6.64
C PHE A 181 2.63 -0.33 6.94
N LEU A 182 1.43 0.14 7.22
CA LEU A 182 0.24 -0.67 7.43
C LEU A 182 -0.80 -0.35 6.37
N VAL A 183 -1.53 -1.36 5.96
CA VAL A 183 -2.63 -1.24 5.00
C VAL A 183 -3.85 -1.90 5.60
N ARG A 184 -4.98 -1.19 5.58
CA ARG A 184 -6.32 -1.72 5.82
C ARG A 184 -7.10 -1.63 4.51
N ALA A 185 -7.68 -2.74 4.07
CA ALA A 185 -8.53 -2.81 2.89
C ALA A 185 -9.86 -3.48 3.25
N ASP A 186 -10.98 -2.88 2.88
CA ASP A 186 -12.32 -3.41 3.13
C ASP A 186 -13.12 -3.67 1.84
N GLY A 187 -12.45 -3.61 0.69
CA GLY A 187 -13.05 -3.75 -0.63
C GLY A 187 -13.72 -2.48 -1.15
N LYS A 188 -14.05 -1.51 -0.29
CA LYS A 188 -14.58 -0.19 -0.68
C LYS A 188 -13.50 0.89 -0.66
N SER A 189 -12.66 0.87 0.38
CA SER A 189 -11.60 1.82 0.63
C SER A 189 -10.32 1.11 1.05
N THR A 190 -9.19 1.76 0.77
CA THR A 190 -7.88 1.38 1.30
C THR A 190 -7.35 2.52 2.14
N LEU A 191 -6.98 2.23 3.39
CA LEU A 191 -6.31 3.17 4.27
C LEU A 191 -4.86 2.72 4.49
N VAL A 192 -3.92 3.63 4.30
CA VAL A 192 -2.48 3.34 4.39
C VAL A 192 -1.82 4.23 5.43
N ALA A 193 -1.13 3.62 6.39
CA ALA A 193 -0.35 4.29 7.42
C ALA A 193 1.14 4.07 7.18
N VAL A 194 1.94 5.14 7.05
CA VAL A 194 3.39 5.00 6.93
C VAL A 194 4.03 5.25 8.28
N THR A 195 4.74 4.28 8.84
CA THR A 195 5.44 4.44 10.12
C THR A 195 6.93 4.71 9.95
N GLU A 196 7.53 4.31 8.82
CA GLU A 196 8.94 4.58 8.49
C GLU A 196 9.13 4.68 6.97
N GLY A 197 9.95 5.62 6.51
CA GLY A 197 10.23 5.80 5.07
C GLY A 197 9.12 6.54 4.33
N ARG A 198 8.91 6.16 3.07
CA ARG A 198 7.98 6.81 2.15
C ARG A 198 7.43 5.80 1.14
N ILE A 199 6.16 5.96 0.82
CA ILE A 199 5.50 5.17 -0.22
C ILE A 199 4.98 6.09 -1.32
N GLN A 200 4.77 5.53 -2.49
CA GLN A 200 3.96 6.12 -3.53
C GLN A 200 2.65 5.34 -3.61
N THR A 201 1.54 6.06 -3.60
CA THR A 201 0.22 5.50 -3.82
C THR A 201 -0.25 5.87 -5.22
N ILE A 202 -0.93 4.94 -5.88
CA ILE A 202 -1.47 5.10 -7.24
C ILE A 202 -2.96 4.72 -7.15
N THR A 203 -3.85 5.70 -7.29
CA THR A 203 -5.31 5.47 -7.17
C THR A 203 -5.96 5.35 -8.54
N GLY A 204 -6.80 4.33 -8.74
CA GLY A 204 -7.49 4.05 -10.01
C GLY A 204 -6.72 3.13 -10.96
N ALA A 205 -7.42 2.53 -11.93
CA ALA A 205 -6.82 1.66 -12.94
C ALA A 205 -6.10 2.47 -14.03
N GLY A 206 -4.81 2.19 -14.29
CA GLY A 206 -4.01 2.85 -15.35
C GLY A 206 -3.03 3.91 -14.83
N GLU A 207 -2.96 5.08 -15.50
CA GLU A 207 -2.19 6.28 -15.10
C GLU A 207 -2.83 7.00 -13.90
N GLY A 208 -3.19 6.24 -12.87
CA GLY A 208 -3.87 6.74 -11.68
C GLY A 208 -3.13 7.88 -10.98
N ARG A 209 -3.85 8.64 -10.15
CA ARG A 209 -3.28 9.75 -9.37
C ARG A 209 -2.15 9.20 -8.49
N ARG A 210 -0.94 9.73 -8.69
CA ARG A 210 0.24 9.38 -7.89
C ARG A 210 0.38 10.35 -6.73
N GLN A 211 0.56 9.82 -5.53
CA GLN A 211 0.78 10.62 -4.33
C GLN A 211 1.85 9.99 -3.45
N THR A 212 2.85 10.78 -3.09
CA THR A 212 3.87 10.38 -2.11
C THR A 212 3.30 10.56 -0.71
N VAL A 213 3.37 9.49 0.09
CA VAL A 213 2.95 9.51 1.49
C VAL A 213 4.17 9.23 2.35
N SER A 214 4.45 10.15 3.26
CA SER A 214 5.60 10.08 4.17
C SER A 214 5.18 9.59 5.55
N ARG A 215 6.15 9.12 6.31
CA ARG A 215 6.03 8.73 7.72
C ARG A 215 5.10 9.64 8.54
N GLY A 216 4.26 9.04 9.37
CA GLY A 216 3.33 9.71 10.29
C GLY A 216 2.02 10.17 9.68
N ASN A 217 1.76 9.80 8.43
CA ASN A 217 0.52 10.16 7.73
C ASN A 217 -0.32 8.93 7.42
N LEU A 218 -1.63 9.18 7.38
CA LEU A 218 -2.65 8.29 6.83
C LEU A 218 -3.11 8.83 5.48
N GLU A 219 -3.09 7.97 4.47
CA GLU A 219 -3.62 8.25 3.14
C GLU A 219 -4.77 7.31 2.82
N THR A 220 -5.80 7.82 2.16
CA THR A 220 -6.95 7.03 1.71
C THR A 220 -6.92 6.88 0.19
N LEU A 221 -7.08 5.65 -0.28
CA LEU A 221 -7.36 5.33 -1.67
C LEU A 221 -8.84 4.93 -1.77
N SER A 222 -9.56 5.59 -2.67
CA SER A 222 -10.96 5.32 -2.96
C SER A 222 -11.19 5.57 -4.44
N VAL A 223 -11.93 4.68 -5.10
CA VAL A 223 -12.25 4.81 -6.54
C VAL A 223 -13.75 5.02 -6.69
N GLY A 224 -14.12 6.07 -7.44
CA GLY A 224 -15.52 6.42 -7.68
C GLY A 224 -16.18 7.17 -6.52
N GLU A 225 -17.47 7.46 -6.69
CA GLU A 225 -18.26 8.28 -5.76
C GLU A 225 -18.80 7.48 -4.57
N THR A 226 -18.79 6.15 -4.65
CA THR A 226 -19.44 5.18 -3.76
C THR A 226 -18.58 4.68 -2.59
N ALA A 227 -17.42 5.29 -2.34
CA ALA A 227 -16.56 4.93 -1.22
C ALA A 227 -15.94 6.19 -0.61
N ARG A 228 -16.76 6.98 0.09
CA ARG A 228 -16.31 8.22 0.71
C ARG A 228 -15.86 7.96 2.14
N VAL A 229 -14.55 7.87 2.35
CA VAL A 229 -14.00 8.02 3.70
C VAL A 229 -14.18 9.47 4.13
N ARG A 230 -14.95 9.68 5.20
CA ARG A 230 -15.16 11.01 5.76
C ARG A 230 -13.99 11.36 6.66
N THR A 231 -13.35 12.48 6.38
CA THR A 231 -12.27 13.01 7.21
C THR A 231 -12.80 14.16 8.05
N THR A 232 -12.52 14.14 9.36
CA THR A 232 -12.83 15.26 10.25
C THR A 232 -11.71 15.45 11.27
N SER A 233 -11.55 16.68 11.77
CA SER A 233 -10.61 16.99 12.83
C SER A 233 -11.40 17.41 14.08
N ALA A 234 -11.10 16.79 15.21
CA ALA A 234 -11.76 17.11 16.47
C ALA A 234 -10.87 16.83 17.67
N ARG A 235 -11.16 17.50 18.78
CA ARG A 235 -10.51 17.23 20.06
C ARG A 235 -11.12 15.99 20.70
N LEU A 236 -10.29 15.05 21.13
CA LEU A 236 -10.70 13.89 21.90
C LEU A 236 -11.12 14.32 23.30
N GLU A 237 -12.31 13.93 23.73
CA GLU A 237 -12.85 14.27 25.04
C GLU A 237 -12.79 13.07 25.99
N ARG A 238 -13.14 11.87 25.50
CA ARG A 238 -13.10 10.64 26.28
C ARG A 238 -12.84 9.44 25.39
N VAL A 239 -12.21 8.43 25.97
CA VAL A 239 -12.01 7.10 25.38
C VAL A 239 -12.73 6.08 26.26
N ASP A 240 -13.54 5.23 25.65
CA ASP A 240 -14.08 4.03 26.28
C ASP A 240 -13.45 2.81 25.59
N GLU A 241 -12.38 2.31 26.20
CA GLU A 241 -11.59 1.21 25.65
C GLU A 241 -12.40 -0.09 25.58
N VAL A 242 -13.22 -0.35 26.61
CA VAL A 242 -14.03 -1.57 26.72
C VAL A 242 -15.09 -1.60 25.64
N ALA A 243 -15.76 -0.47 25.40
CA ALA A 243 -16.76 -0.36 24.34
C ALA A 243 -16.16 -0.18 22.94
N GLY A 244 -14.85 0.08 22.82
CA GLY A 244 -14.20 0.42 21.55
C GLY A 244 -14.73 1.75 20.98
N GLN A 245 -14.94 2.74 21.84
CA GLN A 245 -15.58 4.00 21.47
C GLN A 245 -14.75 5.22 21.86
N ILE A 246 -14.92 6.30 21.11
CA ILE A 246 -14.39 7.62 21.45
C ILE A 246 -15.50 8.67 21.45
N TYR A 247 -15.26 9.71 22.23
CA TYR A 247 -16.11 10.88 22.35
C TYR A 247 -15.31 12.09 21.92
N LEU A 248 -15.81 12.82 20.94
CA LEU A 248 -15.19 14.03 20.43
C LEU A 248 -15.89 15.26 21.01
N ALA A 249 -15.12 16.30 21.29
CA ALA A 249 -15.67 17.58 21.68
C ALA A 249 -16.48 18.16 20.52
N LYS A 250 -17.74 18.50 20.79
CA LYS A 250 -18.59 19.36 19.97
C LYS A 250 -18.52 20.76 20.61
N GLY A 251 -18.60 21.81 19.81
CA GLY A 251 -18.51 23.19 20.31
C GLY A 251 -19.42 23.46 21.54
N GLU A 252 -19.10 24.51 22.31
CA GLU A 252 -19.84 24.92 23.52
C GLU A 252 -19.92 23.86 24.64
N GLY A 253 -18.86 23.09 24.85
CA GLY A 253 -18.78 22.13 25.96
C GLY A 253 -19.75 20.95 25.83
N ARG A 254 -20.24 20.67 24.62
CA ARG A 254 -21.09 19.51 24.35
C ARG A 254 -20.23 18.34 23.90
N THR A 255 -20.43 17.18 24.49
CA THR A 255 -19.83 15.93 24.01
C THR A 255 -20.61 15.43 22.79
N SER A 256 -19.92 14.92 21.78
CA SER A 256 -20.58 14.18 20.68
C SER A 256 -21.15 12.84 21.18
N ALA A 257 -22.07 12.27 20.39
CA ALA A 257 -22.49 10.89 20.58
C ALA A 257 -21.27 9.95 20.47
N PRO A 258 -21.26 8.79 21.17
CA PRO A 258 -20.17 7.83 21.07
C PRO A 258 -19.95 7.43 19.62
N ILE A 259 -18.70 7.46 19.19
CA ILE A 259 -18.29 7.00 17.87
C ILE A 259 -17.52 5.70 18.04
N ARG A 260 -17.95 4.66 17.34
CA ARG A 260 -17.28 3.36 17.37
C ARG A 260 -15.97 3.41 16.61
N ILE A 261 -14.99 2.66 17.10
CA ILE A 261 -13.72 2.42 16.42
C ILE A 261 -13.76 1.00 15.87
N ALA A 262 -13.50 0.86 14.57
CA ALA A 262 -13.41 -0.45 13.94
C ALA A 262 -12.30 -1.28 14.63
N PRO A 263 -12.50 -2.59 14.88
CA PRO A 263 -11.52 -3.42 15.60
C PRO A 263 -10.12 -3.43 14.96
N ASP A 264 -10.04 -3.19 13.66
CA ASP A 264 -8.80 -3.14 12.89
C ASP A 264 -8.42 -1.72 12.42
N ALA A 265 -9.00 -0.69 13.05
CA ALA A 265 -8.68 0.70 12.75
C ALA A 265 -7.17 0.99 12.86
N LEU A 266 -6.68 1.88 12.00
CA LEU A 266 -5.29 2.35 12.04
C LEU A 266 -5.19 3.61 12.90
N LEU A 267 -4.74 3.46 14.14
CA LEU A 267 -4.56 4.57 15.07
C LEU A 267 -3.07 4.94 15.12
N LEU A 268 -2.74 6.19 14.84
CA LEU A 268 -1.38 6.71 14.95
C LEU A 268 -1.30 7.75 16.06
N ARG A 269 -0.27 7.68 16.91
CA ARG A 269 0.12 8.72 17.87
C ARG A 269 1.57 9.06 17.63
N ASP A 270 1.87 10.32 17.36
CA ASP A 270 3.24 10.80 17.13
C ASP A 270 4.03 9.92 16.12
N ARG A 271 3.36 9.56 15.01
CA ARG A 271 3.88 8.71 13.91
C ARG A 271 4.06 7.22 14.20
N ALA A 272 3.82 6.79 15.42
CA ALA A 272 3.82 5.38 15.77
C ALA A 272 2.39 4.81 15.76
N LEU A 273 2.27 3.51 15.50
CA LEU A 273 1.02 2.81 15.72
C LEU A 273 0.67 2.88 17.20
N ALA A 274 -0.58 3.23 17.49
CA ALA A 274 -1.10 3.35 18.83
C ALA A 274 -2.25 2.38 19.06
N THR A 275 -2.44 2.03 20.33
CA THR A 275 -3.66 1.37 20.80
C THR A 275 -4.70 2.40 21.21
N LEU A 276 -5.94 1.96 21.40
CA LEU A 276 -7.00 2.85 21.90
C LEU A 276 -6.67 3.39 23.30
N ALA A 277 -6.08 2.56 24.16
CA ALA A 277 -5.62 2.90 25.51
C ALA A 277 -4.57 4.03 25.55
N GLU A 278 -3.89 4.27 24.43
CA GLU A 278 -2.84 5.28 24.33
C GLU A 278 -3.34 6.66 23.93
N LEU A 279 -4.59 6.76 23.48
CA LEU A 279 -5.25 8.02 23.22
C LEU A 279 -5.65 8.69 24.53
N ARG A 280 -5.42 10.00 24.63
CA ARG A 280 -5.67 10.78 25.86
C ARG A 280 -6.65 11.90 25.59
N THR A 281 -7.51 12.16 26.56
CA THR A 281 -8.38 13.33 26.57
C THR A 281 -7.55 14.59 26.31
N GLY A 282 -8.07 15.43 25.43
CA GLY A 282 -7.47 16.69 25.03
C GLY A 282 -6.67 16.63 23.73
N MET A 283 -6.29 15.44 23.24
CA MET A 283 -5.55 15.28 21.98
C MET A 283 -6.36 15.80 20.78
N GLN A 284 -5.68 16.35 19.77
CA GLN A 284 -6.30 16.66 18.49
C GLN A 284 -6.21 15.44 17.58
N LEU A 285 -7.36 14.96 17.11
CA LEU A 285 -7.45 13.81 16.22
C LEU A 285 -7.87 14.26 14.83
N LYS A 286 -7.13 13.81 13.81
CA LYS A 286 -7.66 13.72 12.44
C LYS A 286 -8.21 12.31 12.24
N ILE A 287 -9.50 12.19 12.03
CA ILE A 287 -10.25 10.92 12.05
C ILE A 287 -10.75 10.61 10.65
N TYR A 288 -10.66 9.35 10.29
CA TYR A 288 -11.09 8.76 9.03
C TYR A 288 -12.23 7.80 9.35
N MET A 289 -13.42 8.10 8.87
CA MET A 289 -14.64 7.33 9.11
C MET A 289 -15.13 6.70 7.82
N ASP A 290 -15.68 5.50 7.92
CA ASP A 290 -16.36 4.85 6.80
C ASP A 290 -17.79 5.41 6.61
N GLU A 291 -18.57 4.75 5.74
CA GLU A 291 -19.95 5.12 5.44
C GLU A 291 -20.91 4.86 6.62
N ALA A 292 -20.60 3.89 7.48
CA ALA A 292 -21.37 3.59 8.69
C ALA A 292 -21.11 4.63 9.80
N GLY A 293 -20.04 5.42 9.66
CA GLY A 293 -19.59 6.38 10.65
C GLY A 293 -18.63 5.78 11.68
N ASP A 294 -18.17 4.55 11.45
CA ASP A 294 -17.16 3.91 12.30
C ASP A 294 -15.78 4.47 11.95
N VAL A 295 -14.96 4.71 12.97
CA VAL A 295 -13.58 5.17 12.80
C VAL A 295 -12.73 4.01 12.30
N ILE A 296 -12.25 4.12 11.07
CA ILE A 296 -11.33 3.17 10.43
C ILE A 296 -9.88 3.61 10.53
N GLY A 297 -9.62 4.86 10.92
CA GLY A 297 -8.30 5.32 11.33
C GLY A 297 -8.31 6.68 11.98
N ALA A 298 -7.26 6.98 12.74
CA ALA A 298 -7.07 8.27 13.37
C ALA A 298 -5.59 8.62 13.48
N VAL A 299 -5.25 9.90 13.35
CA VAL A 299 -3.94 10.44 13.68
C VAL A 299 -4.07 11.41 14.84
N ALA A 300 -3.52 11.05 15.98
CA ALA A 300 -3.36 11.93 17.13
C ALA A 300 -2.11 12.79 16.98
N ARG A 301 -2.29 14.10 17.06
CA ARG A 301 -1.22 15.11 17.03
C ARG A 301 -1.38 16.05 18.22
N GLY A 302 -0.29 16.70 18.60
CA GLY A 302 -0.31 17.74 19.62
C GLY A 302 -1.04 19.00 19.17
N GLY A 303 -0.92 20.06 19.98
CA GLY A 303 -1.32 21.40 19.57
C GLY A 303 -0.43 21.94 18.45
N SER A 304 -0.89 22.99 17.77
CA SER A 304 -0.06 23.80 16.88
C SER A 304 0.19 25.15 17.52
N ILE A 305 1.42 25.67 17.37
CA ILE A 305 1.83 27.00 17.80
C ILE A 305 2.35 27.73 16.56
N ALA A 306 1.89 28.96 16.35
CA ALA A 306 2.46 29.87 15.36
C ALA A 306 3.35 30.90 16.08
N GLY A 307 4.50 31.21 15.51
CA GLY A 307 5.44 32.18 16.08
C GLY A 307 6.60 32.50 15.15
N THR A 308 7.49 33.37 15.59
CA THR A 308 8.75 33.68 14.89
C THR A 308 9.88 32.85 15.49
N ILE A 309 10.66 32.18 14.65
CA ILE A 309 11.85 31.43 15.09
C ILE A 309 12.96 32.42 15.42
N THR A 310 13.40 32.51 16.67
CA THR A 310 14.45 33.46 17.07
C THR A 310 15.79 32.80 17.33
N VAL A 311 15.78 31.53 17.75
CA VAL A 311 17.00 30.76 18.03
C VAL A 311 16.85 29.38 17.42
N VAL A 312 17.90 28.92 16.75
CA VAL A 312 18.04 27.56 16.26
C VAL A 312 19.39 27.05 16.75
N ASP A 313 19.37 26.03 17.59
CA ASP A 313 20.55 25.31 18.07
C ASP A 313 20.53 23.89 17.51
N ALA A 314 21.23 23.70 16.39
CA ALA A 314 21.32 22.40 15.73
C ALA A 314 22.07 21.36 16.57
N ALA A 315 23.01 21.79 17.41
CA ALA A 315 23.81 20.88 18.25
C ALA A 315 22.99 20.37 19.44
N ALA A 316 22.26 21.27 20.12
CA ALA A 316 21.34 20.90 21.19
C ALA A 316 20.02 20.30 20.66
N ARG A 317 19.78 20.41 19.35
CA ARG A 317 18.52 20.06 18.67
C ARG A 317 17.32 20.78 19.30
N THR A 318 17.46 22.08 19.53
CA THR A 318 16.37 22.92 20.05
C THR A 318 16.12 24.11 19.14
N LEU A 319 14.88 24.63 19.20
CA LEU A 319 14.54 25.92 18.60
C LEU A 319 13.71 26.74 19.59
N THR A 320 13.82 28.06 19.50
CA THR A 320 12.99 28.98 20.29
C THR A 320 12.01 29.69 19.38
N LEU A 321 10.73 29.59 19.71
CA LEU A 321 9.65 30.37 19.10
C LEU A 321 9.23 31.51 20.01
N VAL A 322 9.02 32.67 19.41
CA VAL A 322 8.30 33.78 20.04
C VAL A 322 6.89 33.82 19.49
N SER A 323 5.89 33.68 20.37
CA SER A 323 4.47 33.75 20.02
C SER A 323 3.79 34.93 20.74
N GLY A 324 2.74 35.50 20.12
CA GLY A 324 1.95 36.62 20.67
C GLY A 324 2.48 38.02 20.30
N LYS A 325 1.57 39.01 20.19
CA LYS A 325 1.89 40.41 19.82
C LYS A 325 2.21 41.32 21.02
N GLU A 326 1.57 41.10 22.16
CA GLU A 326 1.67 42.01 23.33
C GLU A 326 2.48 41.45 24.50
N SER A 327 2.67 40.12 24.54
CA SER A 327 3.51 39.46 25.54
C SER A 327 4.20 38.30 24.83
N ALA A 328 5.38 38.59 24.27
CA ALA A 328 6.21 37.64 23.56
C ALA A 328 6.51 36.43 24.45
N LYS A 329 5.71 35.37 24.33
CA LYS A 329 5.95 34.11 25.03
C LYS A 329 7.04 33.37 24.26
N ARG A 330 8.24 33.34 24.84
CA ARG A 330 9.34 32.49 24.38
C ARG A 330 9.08 31.06 24.79
N THR A 331 9.08 30.16 23.83
CA THR A 331 8.93 28.72 24.03
C THR A 331 10.11 28.04 23.37
N GLU A 332 10.96 27.41 24.19
CA GLU A 332 12.00 26.51 23.70
C GLU A 332 11.39 25.13 23.44
N LEU A 333 11.65 24.58 22.27
CA LEU A 333 11.10 23.31 21.81
C LEU A 333 12.23 22.39 21.37
N ARG A 334 12.17 21.13 21.81
CA ARG A 334 13.05 20.08 21.33
C ARG A 334 12.67 19.67 19.91
N VAL A 335 13.64 19.43 19.05
CA VAL A 335 13.46 18.99 17.66
C VAL A 335 14.06 17.59 17.49
N PRO A 336 13.25 16.52 17.59
CA PRO A 336 13.72 15.14 17.36
C PRO A 336 14.40 14.96 16.00
N ASP A 337 15.27 13.95 15.86
CA ASP A 337 15.95 13.62 14.59
C ASP A 337 14.99 13.37 13.43
N ASP A 338 13.80 12.89 13.74
CA ASP A 338 12.78 12.58 12.75
C ASP A 338 11.79 13.71 12.50
N ALA A 339 11.93 14.89 13.13
CA ALA A 339 11.05 16.03 12.89
C ALA A 339 11.04 16.42 11.41
N VAL A 340 9.86 16.73 10.86
CA VAL A 340 9.71 17.15 9.46
C VAL A 340 9.81 18.67 9.43
N LEU A 341 10.86 19.17 8.80
CA LEU A 341 11.15 20.60 8.72
C LEU A 341 11.00 21.03 7.27
N MET A 342 10.05 21.93 7.00
CA MET A 342 9.68 22.36 5.66
C MET A 342 9.90 23.87 5.51
N VAL A 343 10.60 24.29 4.46
CA VAL A 343 10.79 25.69 4.05
C VAL A 343 10.35 25.82 2.60
N ASP A 344 9.32 26.62 2.34
CA ASP A 344 8.75 26.84 1.00
C ASP A 344 8.41 25.53 0.27
N GLY A 345 7.91 24.53 1.03
CA GLY A 345 7.53 23.23 0.50
C GLY A 345 8.69 22.25 0.29
N GLN A 346 9.93 22.61 0.64
CA GLN A 346 11.09 21.74 0.59
C GLN A 346 11.50 21.27 1.99
N MET A 347 11.88 20.01 2.12
CA MET A 347 12.41 19.47 3.37
C MET A 347 13.84 19.97 3.59
N VAL A 348 14.14 20.48 4.78
CA VAL A 348 15.46 21.02 5.14
C VAL A 348 15.99 20.38 6.42
N GLU A 349 17.28 20.53 6.69
CA GLU A 349 17.86 20.16 7.98
C GLU A 349 17.62 21.25 9.03
N LEU A 350 17.78 20.89 10.31
CA LEU A 350 17.60 21.84 11.41
C LEU A 350 18.59 23.02 11.32
N ALA A 351 19.83 22.77 10.89
CA ALA A 351 20.85 23.79 10.75
C ALA A 351 20.51 24.84 9.66
N ASP A 352 19.67 24.47 8.70
CA ASP A 352 19.30 25.33 7.57
C ASP A 352 18.04 26.15 7.82
N LEU A 353 17.41 26.01 9.01
CA LEU A 353 16.22 26.79 9.34
C LEU A 353 16.55 28.29 9.42
N PRO A 354 15.84 29.14 8.67
CA PRO A 354 16.05 30.58 8.75
C PRO A 354 15.57 31.13 10.10
N ARG A 355 16.30 32.11 10.61
CA ARG A 355 15.95 32.86 11.82
C ARG A 355 15.13 34.09 11.47
N ASP A 356 14.38 34.57 12.45
CA ASP A 356 13.49 35.73 12.36
C ASP A 356 12.38 35.58 11.32
N VAL A 357 12.01 34.32 11.01
CA VAL A 357 10.92 33.99 10.10
C VAL A 357 9.73 33.41 10.85
N ALA A 358 8.53 33.77 10.41
CA ALA A 358 7.30 33.19 10.91
C ALA A 358 7.19 31.71 10.51
N ALA A 359 6.86 30.87 11.48
CA ALA A 359 6.71 29.44 11.32
C ALA A 359 5.42 28.97 12.01
N GLN A 360 4.84 27.92 11.45
CA GLN A 360 3.84 27.12 12.12
C GLN A 360 4.50 25.83 12.60
N VAL A 361 4.37 25.54 13.89
CA VAL A 361 4.94 24.36 14.53
C VAL A 361 3.82 23.49 15.06
N GLN A 362 3.76 22.26 14.56
CA GLN A 362 2.94 21.20 15.07
C GLN A 362 3.74 20.47 16.14
N LEU A 363 3.16 20.30 17.33
CA LEU A 363 3.82 19.61 18.44
C LEU A 363 3.43 18.13 18.49
N THR A 364 4.26 17.36 19.20
CA THR A 364 3.93 16.02 19.69
C THR A 364 2.75 16.05 20.67
N THR A 365 2.09 14.92 20.90
CA THR A 365 0.88 14.87 21.74
C THR A 365 1.09 15.30 23.19
N ASP A 366 2.32 15.18 23.71
CA ASP A 366 2.73 15.69 25.03
C ASP A 366 3.07 17.19 25.04
N GLY A 367 3.14 17.83 23.88
CA GLY A 367 3.53 19.23 23.71
C GLY A 367 5.01 19.52 23.97
N ALA A 368 5.85 18.49 24.16
CA ALA A 368 7.25 18.67 24.57
C ALA A 368 8.21 18.83 23.38
N ALA A 369 7.84 18.38 22.19
CA ALA A 369 8.71 18.35 21.03
C ALA A 369 8.01 18.82 19.74
N VAL A 370 8.81 19.28 18.79
CA VAL A 370 8.41 19.60 17.43
C VAL A 370 8.11 18.30 16.68
N PHE A 371 6.87 18.15 16.24
CA PHE A 371 6.49 17.10 15.31
C PHE A 371 6.79 17.55 13.88
N GLU A 372 6.23 18.67 13.46
CA GLU A 372 6.39 19.21 12.11
C GLU A 372 6.52 20.73 12.19
N LEU A 373 7.40 21.31 11.38
CA LEU A 373 7.62 22.73 11.29
C LEU A 373 7.51 23.15 9.83
N THR A 374 6.72 24.18 9.58
CA THR A 374 6.52 24.72 8.23
C THR A 374 6.77 26.22 8.23
N ILE A 375 7.66 26.64 7.33
CA ILE A 375 7.99 28.03 7.01
C ILE A 375 7.60 28.26 5.55
N GLY A 376 6.87 29.35 5.29
CA GLY A 376 6.42 29.72 3.95
C GLY A 376 5.22 30.65 3.99
N ARG A 377 4.51 30.81 2.87
CA ARG A 377 3.20 31.51 2.84
C ARG A 377 2.21 30.73 3.71
N ILE A 378 2.19 31.01 5.00
CA ILE A 378 1.08 30.67 5.88
C ILE A 378 -0.08 31.51 5.35
N ASP A 379 -0.97 30.88 4.57
CA ASP A 379 -2.22 31.51 4.15
C ASP A 379 -2.91 32.01 5.42
N ARG A 380 -2.88 33.34 5.61
CA ARG A 380 -3.42 33.98 6.82
C ARG A 380 -4.91 33.71 7.01
N GLU A 381 -5.58 33.14 6.01
CA GLU A 381 -6.97 32.69 6.08
C GLU A 381 -7.18 31.46 6.99
N ARG A 382 -6.16 30.64 7.27
CA ARG A 382 -6.30 29.49 8.19
C ARG A 382 -6.01 29.80 9.67
N ALA A 383 -5.55 31.01 9.99
CA ALA A 383 -5.19 31.42 11.34
C ALA A 383 -6.27 32.31 12.02
N ARG A 384 -7.46 32.41 11.41
CA ARG A 384 -8.68 32.96 12.01
C ARG A 384 -9.67 31.83 12.20
#